data_AF-A0A926BC29-F1
#
_entry.id   AF-A0A926BC29-F1
#
_cell.length_a   1.000
_cell.length_b   1.000
_cell.length_c   1.000
_cell.angle_alpha   90.00
_cell.angle_beta   90.00
_cell.angle_gamma   90.00
#
_symmetry.space_group_name_H-M   'P 1'
#
loop_
_entity.id
_entity.type
_entity.pdbx_description
1 polymer ?
#
loop_
_entity_poly.entity_id
_entity_poly.type
_entity_poly.pdbx_seq_one_letter_code
_entity_poly.pdbx_strand_id
1 'polypeptide(L)' 'MTAEEQKAAEEEIIRFQQENPDYWGDQDENGIDITRLRENLSLTPTQRLRKMDAGRNAIHWMRNVRANNPLR' A
#
# COMPACT_ATOMS: atom_id res chain seq x y z
N MET A 1 -20.76 13.27 -7.80
CA MET A 1 -19.62 13.67 -6.96
C MET A 1 -18.89 14.78 -7.70
N THR A 2 -18.86 15.98 -7.14
CA THR A 2 -18.23 17.17 -7.74
C THR A 2 -16.72 17.19 -7.44
N ALA A 3 -15.95 17.98 -8.18
CA ALA A 3 -14.51 18.11 -7.96
C ALA A 3 -14.17 18.67 -6.56
N GLU A 4 -15.05 19.50 -6.00
CA GLU A 4 -14.92 20.03 -4.64
C GLU A 4 -15.17 18.96 -3.58
N GLU A 5 -16.15 18.08 -3.79
CA GLU A 5 -16.42 16.94 -2.92
C GLU A 5 -15.26 15.93 -2.91
N GLN A 6 -14.63 15.70 -4.06
CA GLN A 6 -13.43 14.85 -4.14
C GLN A 6 -12.24 15.44 -3.39
N LYS A 7 -11.99 16.74 -3.57
CA LYS A 7 -10.88 17.42 -2.91
C LYS A 7 -11.04 17.43 -1.38
N ALA A 8 -12.26 17.66 -0.89
CA ALA A 8 -12.56 17.62 0.54
C ALA A 8 -12.32 16.22 1.14
N ALA A 9 -12.71 15.15 0.42
CA ALA A 9 -12.45 13.77 0.84
C ALA A 9 -10.95 13.43 0.86
N GLU A 10 -10.19 13.91 -0.11
CA GLU A 10 -8.72 13.74 -0.14
C GLU A 10 -8.03 14.46 1.02
N GLU A 11 -8.42 15.71 1.31
CA GLU A 11 -7.88 16.49 2.43
C GLU A 11 -8.17 15.82 3.79
N GLU A 12 -9.35 15.20 3.95
CA GLU A 12 -9.72 14.44 5.14
C GLU A 12 -8.87 13.18 5.32
N ILE A 13 -8.63 12.43 4.24
CA ILE A 13 -7.78 11.23 4.26
C ILE A 13 -6.34 11.60 4.65
N ILE A 14 -5.81 12.68 4.08
CA ILE A 14 -4.44 13.15 4.38
C ILE A 14 -4.32 13.55 5.85
N ARG A 15 -5.29 14.30 6.37
CA ARG A 15 -5.33 14.70 7.78
C ARG A 15 -5.35 13.48 8.69
N PHE A 16 -6.21 12.50 8.40
CA PHE A 16 -6.31 11.27 9.16
C PHE A 16 -4.98 10.48 9.17
N GLN A 17 -4.27 10.41 8.05
CA GLN A 17 -2.96 9.74 7.97
C GLN A 17 -1.86 10.47 8.75
N GLN A 18 -1.90 11.81 8.80
CA GLN A 18 -0.94 12.60 9.58
C GLN A 18 -1.16 12.43 11.10
N GLU A 19 -2.42 12.33 11.53
CA GLU A 19 -2.79 12.13 12.93
C GLU A 19 -2.58 10.69 13.40
N ASN A 20 -2.61 9.73 12.46
CA ASN A 20 -2.46 8.31 12.75
C ASN A 20 -1.33 7.70 11.90
N PRO A 21 -0.06 8.03 12.18
CA PRO A 21 1.09 7.57 11.39
C PRO A 21 1.29 6.05 11.43
N ASP A 22 0.78 5.40 12.48
CA ASP A 22 0.80 3.95 12.65
C ASP A 22 -0.50 3.26 12.17
N TYR A 23 -1.40 3.99 11.52
CA TYR A 23 -2.62 3.41 10.97
C TYR A 23 -2.33 2.68 9.66
N TRP A 24 -2.30 1.35 9.74
CA TRP A 24 -2.02 0.47 8.61
C TRP A 24 -3.29 -0.13 7.99
N GLY A 25 -4.38 0.65 7.90
CA GLY A 25 -5.67 0.20 7.33
C GLY A 25 -6.63 -0.40 8.35
N ASP A 26 -7.71 -1.04 7.87
CA ASP A 26 -8.67 -1.76 8.71
C ASP A 26 -7.95 -2.96 9.35
N GLN A 27 -7.66 -2.89 10.64
CA GLN A 27 -7.06 -4.00 11.38
C GLN A 27 -8.11 -4.81 12.14
N ASP A 28 -7.92 -6.13 12.22
CA ASP A 28 -8.70 -6.98 13.12
C ASP A 28 -8.20 -6.89 14.58
N GLU A 29 -8.85 -7.65 15.47
CA GLU A 29 -8.47 -7.74 16.90
C GLU A 29 -7.04 -8.25 17.15
N ASN A 30 -6.41 -8.88 16.14
CA ASN A 30 -5.04 -9.38 16.19
C ASN A 30 -4.04 -8.44 15.51
N GLY A 31 -4.49 -7.27 15.03
CA GLY A 31 -3.64 -6.32 14.30
C GLY A 31 -3.36 -6.72 12.85
N ILE A 32 -4.14 -7.63 12.27
CA ILE A 32 -3.99 -8.04 10.88
C ILE A 32 -4.73 -7.04 9.98
N ASP A 33 -4.01 -6.44 9.04
CA ASP A 33 -4.60 -5.55 8.02
C ASP A 33 -5.51 -6.35 7.06
N ILE A 34 -6.82 -6.24 7.30
CA ILE A 34 -7.88 -6.91 6.56
C ILE A 34 -8.04 -6.28 5.17
N THR A 35 -7.62 -5.03 4.98
CA THR A 35 -7.66 -4.32 3.69
C THR A 35 -6.88 -5.10 2.64
N ARG A 36 -5.67 -5.56 2.99
CA ARG A 36 -4.81 -6.36 2.12
C ARG A 36 -5.37 -7.74 1.84
N LEU A 37 -6.04 -8.35 2.81
CA LEU A 37 -6.71 -9.64 2.63
C LEU A 37 -7.87 -9.51 1.64
N ARG A 38 -8.73 -8.49 1.81
CA ARG A 38 -9.83 -8.19 0.89
C ARG A 38 -9.32 -7.89 -0.51
N GLU A 39 -8.28 -7.07 -0.61
CA GLU A 39 -7.64 -6.74 -1.88
C GLU A 39 -7.13 -8.00 -2.60
N ASN A 40 -6.52 -8.95 -1.88
CA ASN A 40 -6.03 -10.19 -2.50
C ASN A 40 -7.16 -11.17 -2.87
N LEU A 41 -8.24 -11.19 -2.09
CA LEU A 41 -9.41 -12.03 -2.37
C LEU A 41 -10.18 -11.58 -3.62
N SER A 42 -10.19 -10.29 -3.94
CA SER A 42 -10.85 -9.75 -5.14
C SER A 42 -10.06 -9.99 -6.44
N LEU A 43 -8.80 -10.43 -6.36
CA LEU A 43 -7.97 -10.70 -7.53
C LEU A 43 -8.24 -12.09 -8.11
N THR A 44 -8.29 -12.16 -9.44
CA THR A 44 -8.22 -13.41 -10.20
C THR A 44 -6.86 -14.10 -10.01
N PRO A 45 -6.75 -15.42 -10.27
CA PRO A 45 -5.47 -16.13 -10.16
C PRO A 45 -4.31 -15.47 -10.92
N THR A 46 -4.56 -15.00 -12.15
CA THR A 46 -3.53 -14.33 -12.96
C THR A 46 -3.11 -12.96 -12.40
N GLN A 47 -4.06 -12.20 -11.85
CA GLN A 47 -3.75 -10.92 -11.21
C GLN A 47 -2.93 -11.11 -9.94
N ARG A 48 -3.19 -12.17 -9.16
CA ARG A 48 -2.35 -12.53 -7.99
C ARG A 48 -0.91 -12.83 -8.41
N LEU A 49 -0.71 -13.60 -9.49
CA LEU A 49 0.62 -13.87 -10.02
C LEU A 49 1.34 -12.59 -10.44
N ARG A 50 0.67 -11.71 -11.18
CA ARG A 50 1.24 -10.40 -11.58
C ARG A 50 1.61 -9.53 -10.38
N LYS A 51 0.76 -9.49 -9.35
CA LYS A 51 1.02 -8.74 -8.11
C LYS A 51 2.25 -9.30 -7.37
N MET A 52 2.38 -10.63 -7.33
CA MET A 52 3.55 -11.30 -6.73
C MET A 52 4.84 -10.99 -7.50
N ASP A 53 4.81 -11.05 -8.83
CA ASP A 53 5.96 -10.72 -9.67
C ASP A 53 6.39 -9.25 -9.51
N ALA A 54 5.43 -8.33 -9.43
CA ALA A 54 5.70 -6.92 -9.15
C ALA A 54 6.39 -6.74 -7.79
N GLY A 55 5.91 -7.42 -6.74
CA GLY A 55 6.54 -7.41 -5.42
C GLY A 55 7.97 -7.97 -5.44
N ARG A 56 8.18 -9.10 -6.12
CA ARG A 56 9.51 -9.70 -6.31
C ARG A 56 10.47 -8.73 -7.01
N ASN A 57 10.02 -8.08 -8.08
CA ASN A 57 10.84 -7.14 -8.84
C ASN A 57 11.21 -5.90 -8.01
N ALA A 58 10.28 -5.40 -7.18
CA ALA A 58 10.55 -4.29 -6.27
C ALA A 58 11.66 -4.63 -5.26
N ILE A 59 11.65 -5.85 -4.71
CA ILE A 59 12.71 -6.31 -3.78
C ILE A 59 14.07 -6.39 -4.48
N HIS A 60 14.14 -6.93 -5.70
CA HIS A 60 15.37 -6.97 -6.49
C HIS A 60 15.89 -5.57 -6.79
N TRP A 61 15.00 -4.65 -7.14
CA TRP A 61 15.35 -3.25 -7.36
C TRP A 61 15.94 -2.62 -6.09
N MET A 62 15.29 -2.74 -4.93
CA MET A 62 15.80 -2.21 -3.67
C MET A 62 17.17 -2.79 -3.30
N ARG A 63 17.38 -4.09 -3.53
CA ARG A 63 18.68 -4.73 -3.33
C ARG A 63 19.76 -4.11 -4.22
N ASN A 64 19.47 -3.90 -5.50
CA ASN A 64 20.41 -3.31 -6.45
C ASN A 64 20.72 -1.85 -6.13
N VAL A 65 19.71 -1.06 -5.74
CA VAL A 65 19.90 0.33 -5.28
C VAL A 65 20.79 0.35 -4.04
N ARG A 66 20.56 -0.53 -3.07
CA ARG A 66 21.38 -0.60 -1.85
C ARG A 66 22.82 -1.04 -2.12
N ALA A 67 23.02 -1.99 -3.04
CA ALA A 67 24.35 -2.49 -3.40
C ALA A 67 25.18 -1.46 -4.19
N ASN A 68 24.53 -0.63 -5.00
CA ASN A 68 25.17 0.38 -5.84
C ASN A 68 25.09 1.79 -5.25
N ASN A 69 24.75 1.93 -3.96
CA ASN A 69 24.67 3.23 -3.32
C ASN A 69 26.09 3.75 -3.02
N PRO A 70 26.55 4.83 -3.66
CA PRO A 70 27.92 5.35 -3.51
C PRO A 70 28.18 6.01 -2.15
N LEU A 71 27.15 6.14 -1.30
CA LEU A 71 27.25 6.69 0.05
C LEU A 71 27.61 5.62 1.11
N ARG A 72 28.13 4.47 0.69
CA ARG A 72 28.55 3.36 1.55
C ARG A 72 30.01 2.98 1.35
#